data_AF-A0A9E5UPA5-F1
#
_entry.id   AF-A0A9E5UPA5-F1
#
_cell.length_a   1.000
_cell.length_b   1.000
_cell.length_c   1.000
_cell.angle_alpha   90.00
_cell.angle_beta   90.00
_cell.angle_gamma   90.00
#
_symmetry.space_group_name_H-M   'P 1'
#
loop_
_entity.id
_entity.type
_entity.pdbx_description
1 polymer ?
#
loop_
_entity_poly.entity_id
_entity_poly.type
_entity_poly.pdbx_seq_one_letter_code
_entity_poly.pdbx_strand_id
1 'polypeptide(L)'
;MNLAFAEDLRRGLTADPKFIPSKYFYDAQGSRIFQEIMRLEEYYLTQCEFEILQLYAPELLEFFAPDGAPFEMIEFGAGDGLKTKLLLNHFLESEADFKYLPIDISKDALQTLVDELAQQYPNLDVEGQPNEYFTALRQLSQQKVVRRVVLFLGSNIGNFHYDQGIAFLSELRQCLRPGDFVLMGMDLKKNPEIILNAYNDRQGVTRAFNLNLLNRINREMEADFNLAQFHHYPVYDPIEGGAKSYLMSRVKQTVLLRRLALKVELEAWEAIHTESSYKYTPYRIGIMAKTAGFEVVRNFLDRRHYFTDSLWKAI
;
A
#
# COMPACT_ATOMS: atom_id res chain seq x y z
N MET A 1 12.28 -15.41 -15.86
CA MET A 1 11.15 -14.55 -16.25
C MET A 1 10.11 -14.67 -15.16
N ASN A 2 9.66 -13.56 -14.56
CA ASN A 2 8.56 -13.61 -13.60
C ASN A 2 7.27 -13.95 -14.37
N LEU A 3 6.75 -15.17 -14.20
CA LEU A 3 5.60 -15.67 -14.98
C LEU A 3 4.33 -14.86 -14.72
N ALA A 4 4.06 -14.50 -13.46
CA ALA A 4 2.92 -13.66 -13.11
C ALA A 4 3.00 -12.29 -13.79
N PHE A 5 4.20 -11.68 -13.85
CA PHE A 5 4.39 -10.41 -14.57
C PHE A 5 4.10 -10.52 -16.06
N ALA A 6 4.61 -11.58 -16.71
CA ALA A 6 4.36 -11.85 -18.12
C ALA A 6 2.86 -12.04 -18.44
N GLU A 7 2.15 -12.80 -17.61
CA GLU A 7 0.72 -13.07 -17.75
C GLU A 7 -0.14 -11.81 -17.54
N ASP A 8 0.16 -11.04 -16.49
CA ASP A 8 -0.55 -9.80 -16.20
C ASP A 8 -0.33 -8.74 -17.29
N LEU A 9 0.88 -8.65 -17.86
CA LEU A 9 1.15 -7.78 -19.01
C LEU A 9 0.40 -8.22 -20.26
N ARG A 10 0.37 -9.51 -20.57
CA ARG A 10 -0.41 -10.01 -21.71
C ARG A 10 -1.87 -9.65 -21.54
N ARG A 11 -2.47 -9.98 -20.39
CA ARG A 11 -3.87 -9.67 -20.08
C ARG A 11 -4.16 -8.17 -20.19
N GLY A 12 -3.33 -7.35 -19.57
CA GLY A 12 -3.55 -5.91 -19.46
C GLY A 12 -3.33 -5.13 -20.76
N LEU A 13 -2.31 -5.49 -21.54
CA LEU A 13 -1.98 -4.79 -22.79
C LEU A 13 -2.82 -5.24 -23.98
N THR A 14 -3.55 -6.35 -23.88
CA THR A 14 -4.53 -6.79 -24.89
C THR A 14 -5.99 -6.48 -24.50
N ALA A 15 -6.21 -5.90 -23.32
CA ALA A 15 -7.55 -5.50 -22.88
C ALA A 15 -8.02 -4.22 -23.59
N ASP A 16 -9.33 -4.00 -23.55
CA ASP A 16 -9.96 -2.73 -23.94
C ASP A 16 -10.93 -2.29 -22.81
N PRO A 17 -10.58 -1.27 -22.01
CA PRO A 17 -9.36 -0.46 -22.08
C PRO A 17 -8.09 -1.18 -21.56
N LYS A 18 -6.91 -0.74 -22.03
CA LYS A 18 -5.61 -1.28 -21.61
C LYS A 18 -5.26 -0.88 -20.18
N PHE A 19 -4.62 -1.78 -19.44
CA PHE A 19 -4.14 -1.51 -18.08
C PHE A 19 -2.86 -2.27 -17.73
N ILE A 20 -2.14 -1.81 -16.71
CA ILE A 20 -1.03 -2.53 -16.08
C ILE A 20 -1.21 -2.43 -14.56
N PRO A 21 -1.16 -3.54 -13.80
CA PRO A 21 -1.32 -3.50 -12.35
C PRO A 21 -0.23 -2.66 -11.64
N SER A 22 -0.63 -1.80 -10.70
CA SER A 22 0.27 -0.89 -9.97
C SER A 22 1.33 -1.60 -9.11
N LYS A 23 1.09 -2.85 -8.70
CA LYS A 23 2.09 -3.69 -8.00
C LYS A 23 3.42 -3.81 -8.76
N TYR A 24 3.43 -3.57 -10.08
CA TYR A 24 4.64 -3.63 -10.90
C TYR A 24 5.46 -2.34 -10.93
N PHE A 25 5.03 -1.26 -10.27
CA PHE A 25 5.88 -0.08 -10.08
C PHE A 25 7.13 -0.38 -9.25
N TYR A 26 7.00 -1.28 -8.27
CA TYR A 26 7.99 -1.47 -7.21
C TYR A 26 9.12 -2.44 -7.61
N ASP A 27 9.80 -2.18 -8.74
CA ASP A 27 11.17 -2.69 -8.91
C ASP A 27 12.15 -1.83 -8.10
N ALA A 28 13.43 -2.21 -8.03
CA ALA A 28 14.42 -1.49 -7.22
C ALA A 28 14.52 0.01 -7.58
N GLN A 29 14.28 0.39 -8.84
CA GLN A 29 14.25 1.79 -9.26
C GLN A 29 12.94 2.47 -8.87
N GLY A 30 11.80 1.84 -9.10
CA GLY A 30 10.51 2.41 -8.75
C GLY A 30 10.35 2.60 -7.24
N SER A 31 10.81 1.65 -6.42
CA SER A 31 10.83 1.81 -4.96
C SER A 31 11.68 3.00 -4.52
N ARG A 32 12.82 3.25 -5.17
CA ARG A 32 13.63 4.45 -4.91
C ARG A 32 12.89 5.74 -5.27
N ILE A 33 12.25 5.79 -6.44
CA ILE A 33 11.48 6.97 -6.85
C ILE A 33 10.29 7.18 -5.90
N PHE A 34 9.62 6.12 -5.45
CA PHE A 34 8.52 6.23 -4.49
C PHE A 34 8.98 6.82 -3.15
N GLN A 35 10.19 6.47 -2.69
CA GLN A 35 10.81 7.10 -1.51
C GLN A 35 11.06 8.61 -1.70
N GLU A 36 11.33 9.05 -2.92
CA GLU A 36 11.39 10.49 -3.25
C GLU A 36 9.99 11.12 -3.23
N ILE A 37 8.97 10.44 -3.78
CA ILE A 37 7.56 10.89 -3.74
C ILE A 37 7.12 11.13 -2.30
N MET A 38 7.41 10.20 -1.38
CA MET A 38 7.03 10.30 0.03
C MET A 38 7.61 11.52 0.76
N ARG A 39 8.61 12.20 0.17
CA ARG A 39 9.25 13.42 0.72
C ARG A 39 8.73 14.71 0.07
N LEU A 40 7.87 14.61 -0.95
CA LEU A 40 7.30 15.78 -1.61
C LEU A 40 6.26 16.45 -0.72
N GLU A 41 6.23 17.78 -0.76
CA GLU A 41 5.22 18.57 -0.04
C GLU A 41 3.81 18.25 -0.55
N GLU A 42 3.65 18.04 -1.86
CA GLU A 42 2.37 17.68 -2.46
C GLU A 42 1.86 16.30 -2.00
N TYR A 43 2.76 15.35 -1.68
CA TYR A 43 2.40 13.99 -1.26
C TYR A 43 2.22 13.89 0.26
N TYR A 44 1.15 14.53 0.75
CA TYR A 44 0.88 14.69 2.18
C TYR A 44 0.66 13.39 2.97
N LEU A 45 0.35 12.26 2.31
CA LEU A 45 -0.13 11.03 2.94
C LEU A 45 0.85 10.51 4.00
N THR A 46 2.12 10.40 3.63
CA THR A 46 3.16 9.85 4.51
C THR A 46 3.30 10.67 5.79
N GLN A 47 3.32 12.00 5.68
CA GLN A 47 3.47 12.89 6.82
C GLN A 47 2.23 12.91 7.72
N CYS A 48 1.02 12.85 7.13
CA CYS A 48 -0.23 12.78 7.90
C CYS A 48 -0.29 11.48 8.71
N GLU A 49 0.02 10.33 8.11
CA GLU A 49 0.02 9.06 8.82
C GLU A 49 1.13 8.98 9.89
N PHE A 50 2.32 9.50 9.58
CA PHE A 50 3.40 9.62 10.56
C PHE A 50 2.98 10.47 11.78
N GLU A 51 2.29 11.60 11.55
CA GLU A 51 1.75 12.46 12.62
C GLU A 51 0.73 11.70 13.48
N ILE A 52 -0.16 10.93 12.86
CA ILE A 52 -1.17 10.13 13.58
C ILE A 52 -0.48 9.11 14.49
N LEU A 53 0.42 8.30 13.94
CA LEU A 53 1.10 7.26 14.71
C LEU A 53 1.94 7.86 15.85
N GLN A 54 2.57 9.01 15.64
CA GLN A 54 3.31 9.71 16.68
C GLN A 54 2.39 10.25 17.79
N LEU A 55 1.28 10.89 17.42
CA LEU A 55 0.38 11.54 18.37
C LEU A 55 -0.41 10.53 19.21
N TYR A 56 -0.81 9.43 18.60
CA TYR A 56 -1.74 8.46 19.19
C TYR A 56 -1.08 7.15 19.64
N ALA A 57 0.25 7.02 19.58
CA ALA A 57 0.95 5.82 20.06
C ALA A 57 0.53 5.41 21.50
N PRO A 58 0.37 6.32 22.48
CA PRO A 58 -0.08 5.93 23.81
C PRO A 58 -1.50 5.34 23.83
N GLU A 59 -2.45 5.98 23.14
CA GLU A 59 -3.84 5.52 23.06
C GLU A 59 -3.95 4.20 22.29
N LEU A 60 -3.14 4.01 21.24
CA LEU A 60 -3.05 2.75 20.51
C LEU A 60 -2.55 1.61 21.40
N LEU A 61 -1.54 1.85 22.24
CA LEU A 61 -1.03 0.84 23.17
C LEU A 61 -2.09 0.38 24.16
N GLU A 62 -2.92 1.30 24.69
CA GLU A 62 -4.03 0.95 25.59
C GLU A 62 -5.04 -0.01 24.93
N PHE A 63 -5.32 0.16 23.62
CA PHE A 63 -6.17 -0.78 22.88
C PHE A 63 -5.47 -2.12 22.62
N PHE A 64 -4.19 -2.09 22.28
CA PHE A 64 -3.45 -3.29 21.88
C PHE A 64 -3.16 -4.20 23.07
N ALA A 65 -2.77 -3.62 24.20
CA ALA A 65 -2.31 -4.30 25.41
C ALA A 65 -3.07 -3.84 26.67
N PRO A 66 -4.40 -4.04 26.76
CA PRO A 66 -5.14 -3.70 27.98
C PRO A 66 -4.57 -4.48 29.15
N ASP A 67 -4.41 -3.80 30.29
CA ASP A 67 -3.79 -4.33 31.51
C ASP A 67 -2.37 -4.91 31.30
N GLY A 68 -1.66 -4.48 30.24
CA GLY A 68 -0.32 -4.97 29.90
C GLY A 68 -0.31 -6.36 29.27
N ALA A 69 -1.44 -6.84 28.74
CA ALA A 69 -1.52 -8.16 28.10
C ALA A 69 -0.62 -8.25 26.85
N PRO A 70 0.02 -9.42 26.60
CA PRO A 70 0.87 -9.58 25.44
C PRO A 70 0.09 -9.54 24.12
N PHE A 71 0.73 -9.04 23.07
CA PHE A 71 0.16 -9.01 21.71
C PHE A 71 1.19 -9.25 20.60
N GLU A 72 0.68 -9.69 19.44
CA GLU A 72 1.45 -9.78 18.20
C GLU A 72 1.05 -8.62 17.28
N MET A 73 2.05 -7.81 16.89
CA MET A 73 1.87 -6.73 15.94
C MET A 73 2.36 -7.17 14.56
N ILE A 74 1.43 -7.34 13.62
CA ILE A 74 1.68 -7.88 12.30
C ILE A 74 1.57 -6.75 11.29
N GLU A 75 2.58 -6.51 10.46
CA GLU A 75 2.51 -5.45 9.45
C GLU A 75 2.50 -6.01 8.03
N PHE A 76 1.49 -5.60 7.26
CA PHE A 76 1.38 -5.93 5.84
C PHE A 76 2.14 -4.93 4.99
N GLY A 77 3.17 -5.41 4.30
CA GLY A 77 3.97 -4.59 3.37
C GLY A 77 4.81 -3.58 4.14
N ALA A 78 5.62 -4.06 5.09
CA ALA A 78 6.36 -3.23 6.03
C ALA A 78 7.35 -2.25 5.37
N GLY A 79 7.81 -2.53 4.13
CA GLY A 79 8.70 -1.64 3.41
C GLY A 79 9.99 -1.36 4.19
N ASP A 80 10.28 -0.08 4.45
CA ASP A 80 11.42 0.37 5.25
C ASP A 80 11.11 0.55 6.75
N GLY A 81 9.85 0.29 7.15
CA GLY A 81 9.38 0.40 8.52
C GLY A 81 9.42 1.81 9.13
N LEU A 82 9.64 2.87 8.33
CA LEU A 82 9.87 4.23 8.85
C LEU A 82 8.78 4.68 9.83
N LYS A 83 7.52 4.44 9.48
CA LYS A 83 6.35 4.80 10.28
C LYS A 83 6.21 3.89 11.50
N THR A 84 6.38 2.59 11.32
CA THR A 84 6.20 1.59 12.38
C THR A 84 7.26 1.71 13.46
N LYS A 85 8.47 2.16 13.13
CA LYS A 85 9.54 2.46 14.11
C LYS A 85 9.10 3.45 15.19
N LEU A 86 8.14 4.36 14.92
CA LEU A 86 7.55 5.22 15.95
C LEU A 86 6.79 4.43 17.02
N LEU A 87 5.93 3.50 16.59
CA LEU A 87 5.18 2.64 17.49
C LEU A 87 6.11 1.71 18.25
N LEU A 88 7.07 1.09 17.55
CA LEU A 88 8.06 0.20 18.17
C LEU A 88 8.84 0.92 19.27
N ASN A 89 9.33 2.14 18.99
CA ASN A 89 10.05 2.92 19.98
C ASN A 89 9.19 3.21 21.21
N HIS A 90 7.96 3.69 21.00
CA HIS A 90 7.05 4.02 22.10
C HIS A 90 6.67 2.78 22.93
N PHE A 91 6.39 1.65 22.29
CA PHE A 91 5.99 0.42 22.97
C PHE A 91 7.14 -0.20 23.78
N LEU A 92 8.37 -0.13 23.25
CA LEU A 92 9.58 -0.55 23.97
C LEU A 92 9.87 0.35 25.17
N GLU A 93 9.76 1.68 25.02
CA GLU A 93 9.91 2.64 26.12
C GLU A 93 8.85 2.45 27.22
N SER A 94 7.68 1.93 26.85
CA SER A 94 6.57 1.63 27.75
C SER A 94 6.64 0.21 28.34
N GLU A 95 7.73 -0.52 28.09
CA GLU A 95 7.94 -1.90 28.54
C GLU A 95 6.81 -2.87 28.15
N ALA A 96 6.18 -2.65 26.98
CA ALA A 96 5.12 -3.51 26.49
C ALA A 96 5.64 -4.90 26.10
N ASP A 97 4.87 -5.96 26.39
CA ASP A 97 5.15 -7.33 25.96
C ASP A 97 4.56 -7.58 24.56
N PHE A 98 5.38 -7.45 23.52
CA PHE A 98 4.91 -7.65 22.15
C PHE A 98 5.96 -8.25 21.23
N LYS A 99 5.46 -8.95 20.21
CA LYS A 99 6.25 -9.45 19.09
C LYS A 99 5.87 -8.73 17.81
N TYR A 100 6.85 -8.26 17.06
CA TYR A 100 6.67 -7.60 15.77
C TYR A 100 6.91 -8.57 14.61
N LEU A 101 5.93 -8.66 13.70
CA LEU A 101 5.88 -9.63 12.61
C LEU A 101 5.69 -8.89 11.27
N PRO A 102 6.75 -8.32 10.68
CA PRO A 102 6.67 -7.72 9.36
C PRO A 102 6.49 -8.79 8.28
N ILE A 103 5.53 -8.58 7.37
CA ILE A 103 5.26 -9.46 6.23
C ILE A 103 5.53 -8.70 4.95
N ASP A 104 6.41 -9.23 4.10
CA ASP A 104 6.67 -8.71 2.76
C ASP A 104 6.97 -9.85 1.79
N ILE A 105 6.60 -9.67 0.52
CA ILE A 105 6.92 -10.63 -0.55
C ILE A 105 8.41 -10.54 -0.91
N SER A 106 9.03 -9.37 -0.73
CA SER A 106 10.44 -9.11 -0.97
C SER A 106 11.29 -9.60 0.20
N LYS A 107 11.94 -10.76 0.03
CA LYS A 107 12.90 -11.32 0.99
C LYS A 107 14.02 -10.34 1.33
N ASP A 108 14.57 -9.67 0.33
CA ASP A 108 15.72 -8.78 0.50
C ASP A 108 15.34 -7.51 1.31
N ALA A 109 14.17 -6.94 1.02
CA ALA A 109 13.67 -5.77 1.76
C ALA A 109 13.37 -6.14 3.22
N LEU A 110 12.72 -7.29 3.41
CA LEU A 110 12.39 -7.80 4.74
C LEU A 110 13.62 -8.11 5.57
N GLN A 111 14.64 -8.76 4.99
CA GLN A 111 15.90 -9.04 5.69
C GLN A 111 16.60 -7.73 6.10
N THR A 112 16.64 -6.75 5.19
CA THR A 112 17.22 -5.44 5.48
C THR A 112 16.51 -4.77 6.66
N LEU A 113 15.17 -4.79 6.68
CA LEU A 113 14.38 -4.23 7.77
C LEU A 113 14.67 -4.94 9.11
N VAL A 114 14.68 -6.28 9.12
CA VAL A 114 14.94 -7.06 10.34
C VAL A 114 16.35 -6.79 10.88
N ASP A 115 17.36 -6.75 10.01
CA ASP A 115 18.74 -6.46 10.40
C ASP A 115 18.88 -5.05 10.99
N GLU A 116 18.24 -4.05 10.38
CA GLU A 116 18.18 -2.68 10.91
C GLU A 116 17.50 -2.62 12.27
N LEU A 117 16.35 -3.30 12.43
CA LEU A 117 15.61 -3.33 13.68
C LEU A 117 16.39 -4.02 14.79
N ALA A 118 17.10 -5.11 14.49
CA ALA A 118 17.94 -5.81 15.47
C ALA A 118 19.11 -4.93 15.96
N GLN A 119 19.65 -4.07 15.09
CA GLN A 119 20.68 -3.10 15.48
C GLN A 119 20.13 -1.94 16.30
N GLN A 120 18.98 -1.40 15.90
CA GLN A 120 18.37 -0.22 16.54
C GLN A 120 17.65 -0.55 17.86
N TYR A 121 17.04 -1.74 17.93
CA TYR A 121 16.22 -2.20 19.04
C TYR A 121 16.62 -3.62 19.47
N PRO A 122 17.76 -3.80 20.18
CA PRO A 122 18.27 -5.14 20.53
C PRO A 122 17.33 -6.00 21.36
N ASN A 123 16.36 -5.39 22.05
CA ASN A 123 15.38 -6.07 22.90
C ASN A 123 14.05 -6.35 22.18
N LEU A 124 13.90 -5.95 20.91
CA LEU A 124 12.69 -6.19 20.14
C LEU A 124 12.62 -7.66 19.69
N ASP A 125 11.53 -8.36 20.05
CA ASP A 125 11.20 -9.65 19.43
C ASP A 125 10.61 -9.38 18.04
N VAL A 126 11.42 -9.60 17.00
CA VAL A 126 11.05 -9.40 15.60
C VAL A 126 11.28 -10.67 14.78
N GLU A 127 10.28 -11.05 13.98
CA GLU A 127 10.39 -12.18 13.05
C GLU A 127 9.75 -11.86 11.70
N GLY A 128 10.58 -11.66 10.67
CA GLY A 128 10.12 -11.41 9.31
C GLY A 128 9.50 -12.64 8.64
N GLN A 129 8.35 -12.46 7.99
CA GLN A 129 7.65 -13.49 7.22
C GLN A 129 7.72 -13.21 5.71
N PRO A 130 8.61 -13.89 4.95
CA PRO A 130 8.76 -13.66 3.51
C PRO A 130 7.69 -14.40 2.70
N ASN A 131 6.44 -13.91 2.74
CA ASN A 131 5.30 -14.60 2.15
C ASN A 131 4.21 -13.63 1.70
N GLU A 132 3.21 -14.16 1.00
CA GLU A 132 1.96 -13.43 0.78
C GLU A 132 1.20 -13.27 2.10
N TYR A 133 0.51 -12.13 2.26
CA TYR A 133 -0.12 -11.70 3.52
C TYR A 133 -0.98 -12.78 4.19
N PHE A 134 -1.93 -13.37 3.47
CA PHE A 134 -2.85 -14.36 4.05
C PHE A 134 -2.21 -15.72 4.25
N THR A 135 -1.22 -16.08 3.44
CA THR A 135 -0.44 -17.31 3.65
C THR A 135 0.35 -17.20 4.95
N ALA A 136 1.02 -16.07 5.20
CA ALA A 136 1.70 -15.81 6.47
C ALA A 136 0.73 -15.80 7.66
N LEU A 137 -0.41 -15.08 7.57
CA LEU A 137 -1.38 -15.05 8.68
C LEU A 137 -1.95 -16.41 9.04
N ARG A 138 -2.25 -17.26 8.04
CA ARG A 138 -2.75 -18.62 8.27
C ARG A 138 -1.71 -19.54 8.89
N GLN A 139 -0.42 -19.31 8.62
CA GLN A 139 0.67 -20.02 9.28
C GLN A 139 0.79 -19.56 10.74
N LEU A 140 0.70 -18.25 10.99
CA LEU A 140 0.72 -17.69 12.33
C LEU A 140 -0.48 -18.16 13.17
N SER A 141 -1.69 -18.29 12.61
CA SER A 141 -2.89 -18.73 13.36
C SER A 141 -2.83 -20.13 13.96
N GLN A 142 -1.81 -20.92 13.64
CA GLN A 142 -1.54 -22.22 14.24
C GLN A 142 -0.74 -22.13 15.56
N GLN A 143 -0.27 -20.94 15.93
CA GLN A 143 0.54 -20.68 17.13
C GLN A 143 -0.32 -20.25 18.35
N LYS A 144 0.32 -19.84 19.45
CA LYS A 144 -0.33 -19.51 20.74
C LYS A 144 -1.47 -18.51 20.60
N VAL A 145 -2.41 -18.57 21.55
CA VAL A 145 -3.58 -17.68 21.65
C VAL A 145 -3.16 -16.33 22.25
N VAL A 146 -2.48 -15.49 21.47
CA VAL A 146 -2.09 -14.12 21.82
C VAL A 146 -2.86 -13.14 20.94
N ARG A 147 -3.30 -11.97 21.45
CA ARG A 147 -4.07 -10.99 20.66
C ARG A 147 -3.26 -10.52 19.46
N ARG A 148 -3.92 -10.35 18.31
CA ARG A 148 -3.29 -9.81 17.11
C ARG A 148 -3.74 -8.41 16.78
N VAL A 149 -2.79 -7.62 16.33
CA VAL A 149 -2.99 -6.29 15.77
C VAL A 149 -2.36 -6.27 14.39
N VAL A 150 -3.18 -6.20 13.35
CA VAL A 150 -2.69 -6.12 11.97
C VAL A 150 -2.61 -4.65 11.55
N LEU A 151 -1.43 -4.19 11.17
CA LEU A 151 -1.20 -2.89 10.57
C LEU A 151 -1.30 -3.00 9.05
N PHE A 152 -2.20 -2.22 8.45
CA PHE A 152 -2.28 -2.06 7.00
C PHE A 152 -2.27 -0.56 6.66
N LEU A 153 -1.06 -0.03 6.54
CA LEU A 153 -0.76 1.40 6.51
C LEU A 153 -0.60 1.93 5.08
N GLY A 154 -0.44 3.24 4.94
CA GLY A 154 -0.11 3.94 3.70
C GLY A 154 -1.29 4.11 2.74
N SER A 155 -2.53 3.88 3.20
CA SER A 155 -3.71 3.86 2.34
C SER A 155 -3.62 2.85 1.19
N ASN A 156 -2.88 1.76 1.39
CA ASN A 156 -2.76 0.66 0.41
C ASN A 156 -4.11 0.01 0.08
N ILE A 157 -5.08 0.03 1.01
CA ILE A 157 -6.46 -0.42 0.74
C ILE A 157 -7.11 0.39 -0.40
N GLY A 158 -6.67 1.63 -0.61
CA GLY A 158 -7.09 2.49 -1.70
C GLY A 158 -6.68 1.98 -3.08
N ASN A 159 -5.76 1.03 -3.19
CA ASN A 159 -5.35 0.45 -4.47
C ASN A 159 -6.37 -0.55 -5.03
N PHE A 160 -7.36 -0.94 -4.23
CA PHE A 160 -8.40 -1.88 -4.61
C PHE A 160 -9.69 -1.14 -4.98
N HIS A 161 -10.36 -1.61 -6.04
CA HIS A 161 -11.78 -1.27 -6.21
C HIS A 161 -12.57 -1.72 -4.98
N TYR A 162 -13.71 -1.06 -4.71
CA TYR A 162 -14.50 -1.29 -3.50
C TYR A 162 -14.76 -2.78 -3.21
N ASP A 163 -15.24 -3.54 -4.21
CA ASP A 163 -15.55 -4.97 -4.03
C ASP A 163 -14.28 -5.82 -3.78
N GLN A 164 -13.16 -5.46 -4.42
CA GLN A 164 -11.87 -6.11 -4.18
C GLN A 164 -11.35 -5.81 -2.77
N GLY A 165 -11.53 -4.59 -2.29
CA GLY A 165 -11.19 -4.19 -0.93
C GLY A 165 -12.02 -4.93 0.12
N ILE A 166 -13.33 -5.09 -0.12
CA ILE A 166 -14.21 -5.90 0.73
C ILE A 166 -13.78 -7.37 0.73
N ALA A 167 -13.45 -7.94 -0.43
CA ALA A 167 -12.99 -9.32 -0.53
C ALA A 167 -11.67 -9.54 0.26
N PHE A 168 -10.70 -8.65 0.05
CA PHE A 168 -9.44 -8.64 0.81
C PHE A 168 -9.68 -8.57 2.32
N LEU A 169 -10.54 -7.65 2.76
CA LEU A 169 -10.85 -7.48 4.17
C LEU A 169 -11.62 -8.67 4.76
N SER A 170 -12.50 -9.28 3.97
CA SER A 170 -13.24 -10.47 4.41
C SER A 170 -12.30 -11.67 4.58
N GLU A 171 -11.30 -11.80 3.72
CA GLU A 171 -10.24 -12.81 3.87
C GLU A 171 -9.35 -12.52 5.09
N LEU A 172 -9.00 -11.25 5.33
CA LEU A 172 -8.32 -10.81 6.55
C LEU A 172 -9.12 -11.18 7.79
N ARG A 173 -10.44 -10.90 7.79
CA ARG A 173 -11.34 -11.24 8.89
C ARG A 173 -11.31 -12.72 9.20
N GLN A 174 -11.29 -13.59 8.19
CA GLN A 174 -11.24 -15.05 8.39
C GLN A 174 -9.93 -15.53 9.04
N CYS A 175 -8.86 -14.75 8.96
CA CYS A 175 -7.58 -15.05 9.58
C CYS A 175 -7.45 -14.53 11.02
N LEU A 176 -8.46 -13.79 11.50
CA LEU A 176 -8.48 -13.15 12.82
C LEU A 176 -9.57 -13.76 13.72
N ARG A 177 -9.35 -13.74 15.03
CA ARG A 177 -10.37 -14.14 16.02
C ARG A 177 -11.18 -12.93 16.44
N PRO A 178 -12.41 -13.13 16.96
CA PRO A 178 -13.15 -12.04 17.60
C PRO A 178 -12.31 -11.34 18.66
N GLY A 179 -12.24 -10.01 18.59
CA GLY A 179 -11.44 -9.18 19.49
C GLY A 179 -10.00 -8.89 19.05
N ASP A 180 -9.49 -9.54 17.99
CA ASP A 180 -8.26 -9.09 17.33
C ASP A 180 -8.53 -7.77 16.57
N PHE A 181 -7.48 -6.99 16.31
CA PHE A 181 -7.58 -5.65 15.73
C PHE A 181 -6.92 -5.52 14.36
N VAL A 182 -7.40 -4.56 13.58
CA VAL A 182 -6.76 -4.04 12.37
C VAL A 182 -6.64 -2.53 12.51
N LEU A 183 -5.43 -1.98 12.40
CA LEU A 183 -5.19 -0.56 12.23
C LEU A 183 -5.00 -0.28 10.74
N MET A 184 -5.97 0.39 10.14
CA MET A 184 -6.00 0.64 8.70
C MET A 184 -5.77 2.12 8.40
N GLY A 185 -4.68 2.40 7.71
CA GLY A 185 -4.43 3.73 7.14
C GLY A 185 -5.33 3.97 5.93
N MET A 186 -6.05 5.09 5.91
CA MET A 186 -6.99 5.44 4.85
C MET A 186 -6.91 6.94 4.54
N ASP A 187 -6.62 7.26 3.28
CA ASP A 187 -6.61 8.64 2.80
C ASP A 187 -8.06 9.15 2.59
N LEU A 188 -8.38 10.32 3.15
CA LEU A 188 -9.75 10.84 3.17
C LEU A 188 -10.08 11.69 1.94
N LYS A 189 -11.36 11.72 1.56
CA LYS A 189 -11.85 12.70 0.58
C LYS A 189 -11.65 14.11 1.14
N LYS A 190 -11.06 14.97 0.31
CA LYS A 190 -10.78 16.38 0.60
C LYS A 190 -10.82 17.19 -0.70
N ASN A 191 -10.29 18.41 -0.71
CA ASN A 191 -10.19 19.23 -1.91
C ASN A 191 -9.57 18.40 -3.07
N PRO A 192 -10.29 18.24 -4.21
CA PRO A 192 -9.81 17.55 -5.41
C PRO A 192 -8.41 17.97 -5.86
N GLU A 193 -8.06 19.25 -5.78
CA GLU A 193 -6.77 19.77 -6.23
C GLU A 193 -5.63 19.29 -5.33
N ILE A 194 -5.85 19.22 -4.02
CA ILE A 194 -4.86 18.70 -3.07
C ILE A 194 -4.58 17.22 -3.36
N ILE A 195 -5.64 16.44 -3.63
CA ILE A 195 -5.48 15.04 -4.00
C ILE A 195 -4.75 14.94 -5.34
N LEU A 196 -5.20 15.66 -6.38
CA LEU A 196 -4.57 15.57 -7.70
C LEU A 196 -3.09 15.97 -7.68
N ASN A 197 -2.73 17.02 -6.95
CA ASN A 197 -1.34 17.48 -6.83
C ASN A 197 -0.45 16.43 -6.18
N ALA A 198 -0.95 15.63 -5.23
CA ALA A 198 -0.20 14.51 -4.65
C ALA A 198 0.21 13.46 -5.72
N TYR A 199 -0.56 13.31 -6.79
CA TYR A 199 -0.28 12.39 -7.89
C TYR A 199 0.24 13.08 -9.15
N ASN A 200 0.47 14.39 -9.09
CA ASN A 200 0.89 15.23 -10.22
C ASN A 200 1.82 16.35 -9.74
N ASP A 201 2.83 15.99 -8.97
CA ASP A 201 3.77 16.93 -8.38
C ASP A 201 4.48 17.78 -9.45
N ARG A 202 4.80 19.02 -9.11
CA ARG A 202 5.34 19.98 -10.08
C ARG A 202 6.75 19.61 -10.54
N GLN A 203 7.48 18.86 -9.72
CA GLN A 203 8.85 18.41 -9.99
C GLN A 203 8.86 17.26 -11.01
N GLY A 204 7.73 16.56 -11.17
CA GLY A 204 7.56 15.46 -12.11
C GLY A 204 8.15 14.13 -11.63
N VAL A 205 8.30 13.96 -10.32
CA VAL A 205 8.80 12.71 -9.71
C VAL A 205 7.75 11.61 -9.87
N THR A 206 6.47 11.89 -9.65
CA THR A 206 5.35 10.94 -9.87
C THR A 206 5.22 10.57 -11.34
N ARG A 207 5.47 11.52 -12.25
CA ARG A 207 5.58 11.24 -13.69
C ARG A 207 6.71 10.25 -13.98
N ALA A 208 7.89 10.43 -13.38
CA ALA A 208 9.02 9.53 -13.54
C ALA A 208 8.72 8.14 -12.97
N PHE A 209 8.05 8.07 -11.82
CA PHE A 209 7.57 6.83 -11.22
C PHE A 209 6.62 6.08 -12.14
N ASN A 210 5.63 6.76 -12.71
CA ASN A 210 4.67 6.13 -13.61
C ASN A 210 5.38 5.62 -14.90
N LEU A 211 6.23 6.43 -15.51
CA LEU A 211 7.01 6.04 -16.70
C LEU A 211 8.02 4.91 -16.44
N ASN A 212 8.50 4.75 -15.20
CA ASN A 212 9.39 3.65 -14.83
C ASN A 212 8.76 2.27 -15.12
N LEU A 213 7.44 2.16 -15.09
CA LEU A 213 6.74 0.93 -15.44
C LEU A 213 7.05 0.48 -16.88
N LEU A 214 7.09 1.42 -17.84
CA LEU A 214 7.46 1.12 -19.22
C LEU A 214 8.94 0.79 -19.36
N ASN A 215 9.82 1.47 -18.61
CA ASN A 215 11.25 1.14 -18.56
C ASN A 215 11.47 -0.30 -18.06
N ARG A 216 10.76 -0.70 -17.01
CA ARG A 216 10.79 -2.05 -16.48
C ARG A 216 10.34 -3.06 -17.53
N ILE A 217 9.23 -2.80 -18.23
CA ILE A 217 8.72 -3.69 -19.28
C ILE A 217 9.74 -3.81 -20.43
N ASN A 218 10.32 -2.69 -20.89
CA ASN A 218 11.37 -2.69 -21.90
C ASN A 218 12.53 -3.60 -21.51
N ARG A 219 13.03 -3.46 -20.27
CA ARG A 219 14.15 -4.25 -19.74
C ARG A 219 13.80 -5.74 -19.58
N GLU A 220 12.68 -6.05 -18.95
CA GLU A 220 12.37 -7.43 -18.55
C GLU A 220 11.72 -8.28 -19.64
N MET A 221 11.01 -7.63 -20.59
CA MET A 221 10.28 -8.29 -21.69
C MET A 221 10.90 -8.04 -23.07
N GLU A 222 12.05 -7.36 -23.13
CA GLU A 222 12.70 -6.94 -24.38
C GLU A 222 11.73 -6.16 -25.28
N ALA A 223 11.02 -5.22 -24.64
CA ALA A 223 10.05 -4.34 -25.27
C ALA A 223 10.70 -3.04 -25.77
N ASP A 224 10.00 -2.32 -26.64
CA ASP A 224 10.47 -1.11 -27.30
C ASP A 224 9.47 0.07 -27.15
N PHE A 225 8.87 0.22 -25.97
CA PHE A 225 8.11 1.44 -25.64
C PHE A 225 9.01 2.67 -25.80
N ASN A 226 8.57 3.66 -26.59
CA ASN A 226 9.25 4.95 -26.67
C ASN A 226 8.68 5.90 -25.60
N LEU A 227 9.31 5.92 -24.43
CA LEU A 227 8.84 6.69 -23.28
C LEU A 227 8.71 8.20 -23.54
N ALA A 228 9.51 8.77 -24.45
CA ALA A 228 9.41 10.19 -24.81
C ALA A 228 8.06 10.55 -25.47
N GLN A 229 7.36 9.54 -25.98
CA GLN A 229 6.03 9.65 -26.59
C GLN A 229 4.90 9.36 -25.60
N PHE A 230 5.18 9.14 -24.31
CA PHE A 230 4.13 8.96 -23.30
C PHE A 230 3.92 10.22 -22.47
N HIS A 231 2.65 10.52 -22.22
CA HIS A 231 2.21 11.58 -21.33
C HIS A 231 1.64 10.95 -20.05
N HIS A 232 2.19 11.33 -18.91
CA HIS A 232 1.59 11.03 -17.61
C HIS A 232 0.34 11.89 -17.44
N TYR A 233 -0.80 11.24 -17.22
CA TYR A 233 -2.11 11.88 -17.13
C TYR A 233 -2.85 11.37 -15.89
N PRO A 234 -2.63 12.00 -14.72
CA PRO A 234 -3.38 11.70 -13.52
C PRO A 234 -4.71 12.45 -13.52
N VAL A 235 -5.74 11.82 -12.97
CA VAL A 235 -7.06 12.42 -12.77
C VAL A 235 -7.57 12.10 -11.38
N TYR A 236 -8.46 12.93 -10.86
CA TYR A 236 -9.22 12.60 -9.66
C TYR A 236 -10.70 12.72 -9.97
N ASP A 237 -11.44 11.62 -9.78
CA ASP A 237 -12.90 11.62 -9.83
C ASP A 237 -13.44 11.86 -8.41
N PRO A 238 -14.07 13.02 -8.13
CA PRO A 238 -14.59 13.31 -6.80
C PRO A 238 -15.82 12.47 -6.43
N ILE A 239 -16.59 12.00 -7.41
CA ILE A 239 -17.78 11.17 -7.22
C ILE A 239 -17.33 9.77 -6.77
N GLU A 240 -16.51 9.12 -7.59
CA GLU A 240 -15.96 7.80 -7.27
C GLU A 240 -15.00 7.88 -6.08
N GLY A 241 -14.27 9.00 -5.96
CA GLY A 241 -13.21 9.18 -4.96
C GLY A 241 -11.88 8.59 -5.37
N GLY A 242 -11.67 8.27 -6.65
CA GLY A 242 -10.45 7.64 -7.13
C GLY A 242 -9.50 8.66 -7.75
N ALA A 243 -8.28 8.74 -7.22
CA ALA A 243 -7.16 9.26 -7.99
C ALA A 243 -6.70 8.15 -8.94
N LYS A 244 -6.69 8.39 -10.25
CA LYS A 244 -6.31 7.41 -11.26
C LYS A 244 -5.14 7.94 -12.07
N SER A 245 -4.20 7.07 -12.40
CA SER A 245 -3.03 7.43 -13.21
C SER A 245 -3.06 6.70 -14.54
N TYR A 246 -2.76 7.43 -15.60
CA TYR A 246 -2.69 6.90 -16.96
C TYR A 246 -1.36 7.27 -17.61
N LEU A 247 -0.91 6.40 -18.51
CA LEU A 247 0.11 6.70 -19.51
C LEU A 247 -0.55 6.78 -20.88
N MET A 248 -0.58 7.96 -21.47
CA MET A 248 -1.19 8.20 -22.77
C MET A 248 -0.13 8.26 -23.86
N SER A 249 -0.29 7.46 -24.91
CA SER A 249 0.57 7.51 -26.08
C SER A 249 0.29 8.80 -26.87
N ARG A 250 1.28 9.66 -27.15
CA ARG A 250 1.07 10.91 -27.92
C ARG A 250 0.92 10.67 -29.42
N VAL A 251 1.38 9.51 -29.89
CA VAL A 251 1.39 9.11 -31.30
C VAL A 251 0.88 7.68 -31.43
N LYS A 252 0.56 7.25 -32.64
CA LYS A 252 0.35 5.82 -32.89
C LYS A 252 1.67 5.07 -32.67
N GLN A 253 1.67 4.05 -31.82
CA GLN A 253 2.84 3.23 -31.51
C GLN A 253 2.52 1.75 -31.75
N THR A 254 3.51 1.02 -32.25
CA THR A 254 3.50 -0.45 -32.26
C THR A 254 4.67 -0.89 -31.40
N VAL A 255 4.36 -1.59 -30.31
CA VAL A 255 5.36 -2.05 -29.34
C VAL A 255 5.42 -3.58 -29.40
N LEU A 256 6.63 -4.13 -29.50
CA LEU A 256 6.88 -5.55 -29.53
C LEU A 256 7.52 -6.01 -28.22
N LEU A 257 6.77 -6.75 -27.40
CA LEU A 257 7.30 -7.44 -26.23
C LEU A 257 7.86 -8.78 -26.69
N ARG A 258 9.14 -8.82 -27.09
CA ARG A 258 9.78 -9.98 -27.74
C ARG A 258 9.68 -11.25 -26.91
N ARG A 259 9.89 -11.16 -25.59
CA ARG A 259 9.81 -12.33 -24.69
C ARG A 259 8.41 -12.93 -24.55
N LEU A 260 7.38 -12.17 -24.90
CA LEU A 260 5.99 -12.63 -24.88
C LEU A 260 5.45 -12.99 -26.27
N ALA A 261 6.24 -12.76 -27.32
CA ALA A 261 5.80 -12.76 -28.72
C ALA A 261 4.51 -11.92 -28.90
N LEU A 262 4.42 -10.79 -28.18
CA LEU A 262 3.22 -9.95 -28.13
C LEU A 262 3.47 -8.63 -28.84
N LYS A 263 2.63 -8.33 -29.82
CA LYS A 263 2.54 -7.02 -30.48
C LYS A 263 1.39 -6.23 -29.83
N VAL A 264 1.69 -5.04 -29.34
CA VAL A 264 0.71 -4.12 -28.77
C VAL A 264 0.60 -2.91 -29.68
N GLU A 265 -0.61 -2.61 -30.13
CA GLU A 265 -0.91 -1.41 -30.90
C GLU A 265 -1.56 -0.39 -29.97
N LEU A 266 -1.05 0.84 -30.05
CA LEU A 266 -1.58 2.00 -29.34
C LEU A 266 -1.91 3.07 -30.37
N GLU A 267 -3.14 3.56 -30.39
CA GLU A 267 -3.51 4.75 -31.17
C GLU A 267 -2.97 6.03 -30.51
N ALA A 268 -2.96 7.13 -31.28
CA ALA A 268 -2.63 8.43 -30.71
C ALA A 268 -3.66 8.82 -29.63
N TRP A 269 -3.16 9.28 -28.50
CA TRP A 269 -3.85 9.59 -27.25
C TRP A 269 -4.56 8.41 -26.58
N GLU A 270 -4.24 7.16 -26.97
CA GLU A 270 -4.73 6.00 -26.25
C GLU A 270 -4.10 5.90 -24.86
N ALA A 271 -4.93 5.64 -23.84
CA ALA A 271 -4.53 5.58 -22.44
C ALA A 271 -4.31 4.13 -21.98
N ILE A 272 -3.24 3.93 -21.21
CA ILE A 272 -3.01 2.73 -20.42
C ILE A 272 -3.21 3.11 -18.96
N HIS A 273 -4.19 2.48 -18.29
CA HIS A 273 -4.40 2.67 -16.86
C HIS A 273 -3.29 2.00 -16.05
N THR A 274 -2.70 2.70 -15.09
CA THR A 274 -1.56 2.17 -14.32
C THR A 274 -1.79 2.11 -12.82
N GLU A 275 -2.70 2.93 -12.28
CA GLU A 275 -2.96 2.98 -10.84
C GLU A 275 -4.33 3.58 -10.54
N SER A 276 -4.98 3.03 -9.51
CA SER A 276 -6.08 3.68 -8.79
C SER A 276 -5.68 3.85 -7.33
N SER A 277 -6.05 4.98 -6.72
CA SER A 277 -5.96 5.21 -5.29
C SER A 277 -7.22 5.89 -4.78
N TYR A 278 -8.08 5.10 -4.12
CA TYR A 278 -9.38 5.52 -3.61
C TYR A 278 -9.29 6.25 -2.28
N LYS A 279 -10.16 7.25 -2.12
CA LYS A 279 -10.24 8.15 -0.98
C LYS A 279 -11.59 7.99 -0.29
N TYR A 280 -11.56 8.00 1.03
CA TYR A 280 -12.69 7.53 1.85
C TYR A 280 -13.37 8.67 2.61
N THR A 281 -14.66 8.49 2.89
CA THR A 281 -15.37 9.31 3.87
C THR A 281 -15.57 8.48 5.13
N PRO A 282 -15.72 9.09 6.33
CA PRO A 282 -16.00 8.34 7.55
C PRO A 282 -17.20 7.38 7.43
N TYR A 283 -18.22 7.79 6.68
CA TYR A 283 -19.37 6.93 6.38
C TYR A 283 -18.96 5.68 5.58
N ARG A 284 -18.17 5.85 4.50
CA ARG A 284 -17.70 4.72 3.68
C ARG A 284 -16.78 3.78 4.45
N ILE A 285 -15.92 4.31 5.33
CA ILE A 285 -15.08 3.51 6.24
C ILE A 285 -15.97 2.61 7.12
N GLY A 286 -16.99 3.19 7.77
CA GLY A 286 -17.91 2.43 8.63
C GLY A 286 -18.69 1.33 7.89
N ILE A 287 -19.17 1.62 6.68
CA ILE A 287 -19.82 0.60 5.84
C ILE A 287 -18.84 -0.50 5.45
N MET A 288 -17.63 -0.14 5.01
CA MET A 288 -16.60 -1.09 4.58
C MET A 288 -16.20 -2.05 5.71
N ALA A 289 -15.93 -1.51 6.90
CA ALA A 289 -15.64 -2.30 8.09
C ALA A 289 -16.78 -3.28 8.42
N LYS A 290 -18.01 -2.77 8.52
CA LYS A 290 -19.19 -3.59 8.85
C LYS A 290 -19.43 -4.70 7.83
N THR A 291 -19.34 -4.39 6.54
CA THR A 291 -19.53 -5.37 5.47
C THR A 291 -18.48 -6.47 5.51
N ALA A 292 -17.23 -6.15 5.87
CA ALA A 292 -16.15 -7.12 5.99
C ALA A 292 -16.09 -7.87 7.33
N GLY A 293 -17.06 -7.66 8.23
CA GLY A 293 -17.12 -8.35 9.54
C GLY A 293 -16.24 -7.70 10.61
N PHE A 294 -16.10 -6.38 10.57
CA PHE A 294 -15.43 -5.59 11.59
C PHE A 294 -16.32 -4.51 12.19
N GLU A 295 -15.98 -4.07 13.39
CA GLU A 295 -16.53 -2.89 14.05
C GLU A 295 -15.46 -1.78 14.09
N VAL A 296 -15.81 -0.55 13.67
CA VAL A 296 -14.92 0.60 13.83
C VAL A 296 -14.93 1.02 15.30
N VAL A 297 -13.78 0.93 15.97
CA VAL A 297 -13.62 1.32 17.37
C VAL A 297 -13.26 2.79 17.49
N ARG A 298 -12.27 3.23 16.70
CA ARG A 298 -11.75 4.60 16.75
C ARG A 298 -11.18 5.00 15.40
N ASN A 299 -11.34 6.28 15.05
CA ASN A 299 -10.65 6.91 13.92
C ASN A 299 -9.66 7.92 14.50
N PHE A 300 -8.37 7.71 14.25
CA PHE A 300 -7.30 8.64 14.60
C PHE A 300 -7.02 9.52 13.39
N LEU A 301 -7.00 10.84 13.56
CA LEU A 301 -6.92 11.82 12.47
C LEU A 301 -5.67 12.68 12.64
N ASP A 302 -5.03 13.03 11.54
CA ASP A 302 -4.00 14.07 11.56
C ASP A 302 -4.66 15.43 11.81
N ARG A 303 -3.89 16.45 12.23
CA ARG A 303 -4.45 17.79 12.54
C ARG A 303 -5.17 18.46 11.37
N ARG A 304 -4.88 18.09 10.12
CA ARG A 304 -5.58 18.64 8.94
C ARG A 304 -6.81 17.83 8.56
N HIS A 305 -7.04 16.68 9.20
CA HIS A 305 -8.13 15.74 8.90
C HIS A 305 -8.07 15.25 7.45
N TYR A 306 -6.86 15.01 6.97
CA TYR A 306 -6.56 14.58 5.62
C TYR A 306 -6.45 13.05 5.51
N PHE A 307 -6.02 12.40 6.58
CA PHE A 307 -5.78 10.97 6.64
C PHE A 307 -6.38 10.44 7.94
N THR A 308 -6.70 9.14 7.97
CA THR A 308 -7.05 8.47 9.22
C THR A 308 -6.38 7.12 9.33
N ASP A 309 -5.88 6.80 10.52
CA ASP A 309 -5.68 5.42 10.93
C ASP A 309 -6.94 4.97 11.67
N SER A 310 -7.68 4.06 11.07
CA SER A 310 -8.95 3.56 11.58
C SER A 310 -8.72 2.23 12.28
N LEU A 311 -8.97 2.19 13.59
CA LEU A 311 -8.85 0.99 14.41
C LEU A 311 -10.15 0.19 14.37
N TRP A 312 -10.07 -1.01 13.83
CA TRP A 312 -11.20 -1.92 13.64
C TRP A 312 -11.02 -3.16 14.49
N LYS A 313 -12.10 -3.63 15.11
CA LYS A 313 -12.14 -4.87 15.89
C LYS A 313 -12.85 -5.96 15.08
N ALA A 314 -12.27 -7.14 15.00
CA ALA A 314 -12.91 -8.30 14.38
C ALA A 314 -14.12 -8.75 15.22
N ILE A 315 -15.30 -8.87 14.59
CA ILE A 315 -16.57 -9.29 15.23
C ILE A 315 -16.99 -10.69 14.83
#